data_AF-S9UWS4-F1
#
_entry.id   AF-S9UWS4-F1
#
_cell.length_a   1.000
_cell.length_b   1.000
_cell.length_c   1.000
_cell.angle_alpha   90.00
_cell.angle_beta   90.00
_cell.angle_gamma   90.00
#
_symmetry.space_group_name_H-M   'P 1'
#
loop_
_entity.id
_entity.type
_entity.pdbx_description
1 polymer ?
#
loop_
_entity_poly.entity_id
_entity_poly.type
_entity_poly.pdbx_seq_one_letter_code
_entity_poly.pdbx_strand_id
1 'polypeptide(L)'
;MPKLLASLKRPRRESQEAKGGEVIARPLRCNREATCHILNVLLHRLFNSYRLYSANEEDPFISDVPGALSRFAALPKDEVWLAPFGARATLEDLIFHLYVNNERFDTMSWLIVACLLDKLHLQFYVDKRVDACALRGCVSSVALEPNSCMLCKHYMIQTVFTLYSLAFKWHLDYCVPTSYLVTILPHTKAQQRVLLAATIAEEVALLKKLKFNCFVTLEQITKLTDNFLTRDESHDFMKTLL
;
A
#
# COMPACT_ATOMS: atom_id res chain seq x y z
N MET A 1 -3.67 47.83 -3.41
CA MET A 1 -4.61 48.17 -4.51
C MET A 1 -3.88 49.10 -5.47
N PRO A 2 -4.07 49.02 -6.80
CA PRO A 2 -5.29 48.64 -7.55
C PRO A 2 -5.14 47.28 -8.26
N LYS A 3 -6.13 46.38 -8.34
CA LYS A 3 -7.47 46.43 -8.99
C LYS A 3 -7.42 46.80 -10.48
N LEU A 4 -7.36 45.78 -11.34
CA LEU A 4 -7.84 45.83 -12.72
C LEU A 4 -8.73 44.61 -12.96
N LEU A 5 -10.03 44.81 -12.70
CA LEU A 5 -11.13 44.04 -13.28
C LEU A 5 -11.62 44.85 -14.48
N ALA A 6 -11.54 44.27 -15.68
CA ALA A 6 -12.40 44.60 -16.82
C ALA A 6 -12.46 43.34 -17.70
N SER A 7 -13.44 42.46 -17.47
CA SER A 7 -14.71 42.42 -18.21
C SER A 7 -14.52 42.43 -19.73
N LEU A 8 -14.55 41.25 -20.35
CA LEU A 8 -15.01 41.12 -21.74
C LEU A 8 -15.54 39.71 -22.04
N LYS A 9 -16.88 39.67 -22.10
CA LYS A 9 -17.77 38.86 -22.96
C LYS A 9 -17.72 37.33 -22.86
N ARG A 10 -18.73 36.79 -22.16
CA ARG A 10 -19.35 35.50 -22.48
C ARG A 10 -20.00 35.55 -23.87
N PRO A 11 -19.84 34.55 -24.73
CA PRO A 11 -20.81 34.25 -25.78
C PRO A 11 -21.90 33.32 -25.24
N ARG A 12 -23.12 33.68 -25.60
CA ARG A 12 -24.41 33.05 -25.31
C ARG A 12 -24.55 31.80 -26.20
N ARG A 13 -25.12 30.73 -25.64
CA ARG A 13 -25.58 29.53 -26.36
C ARG A 13 -26.62 29.90 -27.40
N GLU A 14 -26.51 29.31 -28.59
CA GLU A 14 -27.63 28.89 -29.43
C GLU A 14 -27.15 27.81 -30.43
N SER A 15 -28.08 26.93 -30.77
CA SER A 15 -27.92 25.52 -31.11
C SER A 15 -27.59 25.26 -32.59
N GLN A 16 -26.80 24.22 -32.87
CA GLN A 16 -26.92 23.44 -34.10
C GLN A 16 -26.73 21.94 -33.82
N GLU A 17 -27.75 21.17 -34.20
CA GLU A 17 -27.71 19.72 -34.31
C GLU A 17 -26.68 19.32 -35.38
N ALA A 18 -25.75 18.45 -35.02
CA ALA A 18 -25.02 17.63 -35.97
C ALA A 18 -24.92 16.22 -35.39
N LYS A 19 -25.71 15.31 -35.97
CA LYS A 19 -25.48 13.87 -35.91
C LYS A 19 -24.14 13.57 -36.54
N GLY A 20 -23.25 12.92 -35.79
CA GLY A 20 -21.99 12.39 -36.29
C GLY A 20 -21.26 11.73 -35.15
N GLY A 21 -21.21 10.39 -35.15
CA GLY A 21 -20.52 9.64 -34.13
C GLY A 21 -19.02 9.89 -34.19
N GLU A 22 -18.47 10.37 -33.08
CA GLU A 22 -17.03 10.25 -32.79
C GLU A 22 -16.88 9.50 -31.47
N VAL A 23 -16.53 8.23 -31.60
CA VAL A 23 -16.02 7.36 -30.55
C VAL A 23 -14.64 7.90 -30.17
N ILE A 24 -14.57 8.90 -29.29
CA ILE A 24 -13.27 9.38 -28.76
C ILE A 24 -13.44 9.71 -27.28
N ALA A 25 -13.33 8.69 -26.42
CA ALA A 25 -12.90 8.78 -25.02
C ALA A 25 -12.93 7.40 -24.33
N ARG A 26 -12.06 6.47 -24.74
CA ARG A 26 -11.80 5.21 -23.99
C ARG A 26 -10.33 4.86 -23.63
N PRO A 27 -9.27 5.67 -23.85
CA PRO A 27 -7.93 5.24 -23.43
C PRO A 27 -7.66 5.38 -21.91
N LEU A 28 -8.27 6.37 -21.23
CA LEU A 28 -7.85 6.75 -19.87
C LEU A 28 -8.36 5.82 -18.75
N ARG A 29 -9.53 5.18 -18.91
CA ARG A 29 -10.04 4.21 -17.91
C ARG A 29 -9.32 2.87 -18.00
N CYS A 30 -9.01 2.42 -19.22
CA CYS A 30 -8.35 1.14 -19.47
C CYS A 30 -6.93 1.10 -18.89
N ASN A 31 -6.19 2.21 -18.91
CA ASN A 31 -4.83 2.24 -18.37
C ASN A 31 -4.81 2.14 -16.83
N ARG A 32 -5.70 2.85 -16.13
CA ARG A 32 -5.73 2.83 -14.65
C ARG A 32 -6.12 1.46 -14.10
N GLU A 33 -7.11 0.83 -14.72
CA GLU A 33 -7.52 -0.55 -14.40
C GLU A 33 -6.35 -1.52 -14.62
N ALA A 34 -5.63 -1.40 -15.75
CA ALA A 34 -4.44 -2.21 -16.02
C ALA A 34 -3.32 -1.98 -14.99
N THR A 35 -3.02 -0.73 -14.63
CA THR A 35 -2.03 -0.41 -13.58
C THR A 35 -2.44 -0.99 -12.23
N CYS A 36 -3.71 -0.85 -11.82
CA CYS A 36 -4.22 -1.44 -10.59
C CYS A 36 -4.08 -2.97 -10.59
N HIS A 37 -4.39 -3.59 -11.72
CA HIS A 37 -4.26 -5.03 -11.89
C HIS A 37 -2.80 -5.48 -11.74
N ILE A 38 -1.86 -4.80 -12.40
CA ILE A 38 -0.42 -5.10 -12.31
C ILE A 38 0.08 -4.91 -10.87
N LEU A 39 -0.35 -3.85 -10.18
CA LEU A 39 -0.03 -3.64 -8.76
C LEU A 39 -0.57 -4.76 -7.87
N ASN A 40 -1.80 -5.19 -8.09
CA ASN A 40 -2.40 -6.30 -7.37
C ASN A 40 -1.62 -7.61 -7.62
N VAL A 41 -1.28 -7.90 -8.88
CA VAL A 41 -0.46 -9.05 -9.27
C VAL A 41 0.91 -9.02 -8.59
N LEU A 42 1.58 -7.86 -8.56
CA LEU A 42 2.86 -7.67 -7.88
C LEU A 42 2.76 -8.06 -6.40
N LEU A 43 1.79 -7.49 -5.68
CA LEU A 43 1.59 -7.76 -4.26
C LEU A 43 1.24 -9.22 -4.00
N HIS A 44 0.37 -9.83 -4.83
CA HIS A 44 0.07 -11.25 -4.74
C HIS A 44 1.29 -12.14 -4.94
N ARG A 45 2.14 -11.83 -5.94
CA ARG A 45 3.38 -12.59 -6.19
C ARG A 45 4.37 -12.43 -5.03
N LEU A 46 4.50 -11.23 -4.45
CA LEU A 46 5.31 -10.99 -3.25
C LEU A 46 4.82 -11.82 -2.07
N PHE A 47 3.53 -11.74 -1.72
CA PHE A 47 2.98 -12.51 -0.61
C PHE A 47 3.11 -14.02 -0.84
N ASN A 48 2.90 -14.51 -2.06
CA ASN A 48 3.10 -15.91 -2.39
C ASN A 48 4.57 -16.33 -2.25
N SER A 49 5.52 -15.50 -2.69
CA SER A 49 6.95 -15.75 -2.50
C SER A 49 7.31 -15.86 -1.02
N TYR A 50 6.84 -14.93 -0.18
CA TYR A 50 7.11 -14.96 1.25
C TYR A 50 6.51 -16.20 1.94
N ARG A 51 5.32 -16.62 1.52
CA ARG A 51 4.69 -17.87 2.00
C ARG A 51 5.50 -19.09 1.60
N LEU A 52 5.97 -19.16 0.35
CA LEU A 52 6.77 -20.30 -0.15
C LEU A 52 8.13 -20.37 0.55
N TYR A 53 8.79 -19.22 0.73
CA TYR A 53 10.09 -19.15 1.38
C TYR A 53 10.04 -19.60 2.85
N SER A 54 8.92 -19.35 3.54
CA SER A 54 8.73 -19.69 4.94
C SER A 54 7.93 -20.98 5.20
N ALA A 55 7.55 -21.72 4.14
CA ALA A 55 6.62 -22.86 4.24
C ALA A 55 7.14 -24.02 5.12
N ASN A 56 8.47 -24.18 5.22
CA ASN A 56 9.11 -25.25 6.00
C ASN A 56 9.68 -24.75 7.34
N GLU A 57 9.41 -23.49 7.72
CA GLU A 57 9.92 -22.91 8.95
C GLU A 57 8.87 -23.03 10.08
N GLU A 58 9.33 -23.27 11.32
CA GLU A 58 8.43 -23.34 12.49
C GLU A 58 7.66 -22.03 12.73
N ASP A 59 8.34 -20.90 12.52
CA ASP A 59 7.76 -19.55 12.58
C ASP A 59 7.81 -18.88 11.20
N PRO A 60 6.71 -18.91 10.41
CA PRO A 60 6.70 -18.29 9.10
C PRO A 60 6.48 -16.78 9.16
N PHE A 61 6.98 -16.04 8.15
CA PHE A 61 6.75 -14.59 8.07
C PHE A 61 5.26 -14.25 7.94
N ILE A 62 4.50 -15.05 7.19
CA ILE A 62 3.04 -14.92 7.05
C ILE A 62 2.37 -16.07 7.80
N SER A 63 1.62 -15.74 8.84
CA SER A 63 0.96 -16.71 9.72
C SER A 63 -0.54 -16.46 9.85
N ASP A 64 -1.29 -17.50 10.20
CA ASP A 64 -2.69 -17.39 10.61
C ASP A 64 -2.82 -16.90 12.07
N VAL A 65 -1.75 -17.03 12.85
CA VAL A 65 -1.71 -16.58 14.24
C VAL A 65 -1.35 -15.08 14.30
N PRO A 66 -2.04 -14.27 15.12
CA PRO A 66 -1.67 -12.89 15.38
C PRO A 66 -0.22 -12.78 15.88
N GLY A 67 0.64 -12.13 15.10
CA GLY A 67 2.07 -11.93 15.42
C GLY A 67 2.33 -10.73 16.34
N ALA A 68 3.60 -10.36 16.52
CA ALA A 68 3.99 -9.18 17.32
C ALA A 68 3.40 -7.86 16.77
N LEU A 69 3.20 -7.78 15.44
CA LEU A 69 2.50 -6.67 14.77
C LEU A 69 0.99 -6.67 15.05
N SER A 70 0.43 -7.83 15.39
CA SER A 70 -0.99 -8.01 15.73
C SER A 70 -1.26 -7.95 17.23
N ARG A 71 -0.27 -7.57 18.07
CA ARG A 71 -0.45 -7.35 19.52
C ARG A 71 -1.51 -6.30 19.85
N PHE A 72 -1.92 -5.52 18.86
CA PHE A 72 -3.16 -4.77 18.91
C PHE A 72 -4.36 -5.68 18.57
N ALA A 73 -4.58 -6.75 19.34
CA ALA A 73 -5.70 -7.69 19.12
C ALA A 73 -7.11 -7.06 19.22
N ALA A 74 -7.18 -5.75 19.50
CA ALA A 74 -8.37 -4.91 19.44
C ALA A 74 -8.58 -4.22 18.07
N LEU A 75 -7.66 -4.41 17.10
CA LEU A 75 -7.82 -3.84 15.77
C LEU A 75 -8.83 -4.64 14.96
N PRO A 76 -9.59 -3.97 14.08
CA PRO A 76 -10.59 -4.66 13.30
C PRO A 76 -9.90 -5.44 12.17
N LYS A 77 -10.42 -6.63 11.87
CA LYS A 77 -9.91 -7.48 10.79
C LYS A 77 -10.05 -6.81 9.42
N ASP A 78 -9.34 -7.34 8.42
CA ASP A 78 -9.43 -6.92 7.01
C ASP A 78 -10.86 -6.81 6.48
N GLU A 79 -11.79 -7.63 7.01
CA GLU A 79 -13.22 -7.57 6.73
C GLU A 79 -13.80 -6.16 6.91
N VAL A 80 -13.32 -5.40 7.90
CA VAL A 80 -13.79 -4.03 8.16
C VAL A 80 -13.24 -3.05 7.12
N TRP A 81 -12.02 -3.27 6.62
CA TRP A 81 -11.42 -2.45 5.56
C TRP A 81 -12.17 -2.65 4.24
N LEU A 82 -12.56 -3.90 3.98
CA LEU A 82 -13.20 -4.31 2.73
C LEU A 82 -14.73 -4.19 2.73
N ALA A 83 -15.37 -4.05 3.90
CA ALA A 83 -16.83 -4.07 4.05
C ALA A 83 -17.62 -3.20 3.05
N PRO A 84 -17.22 -1.95 2.74
CA PRO A 84 -17.98 -1.10 1.81
C PRO A 84 -17.96 -1.57 0.35
N PHE A 85 -16.99 -2.39 -0.02
CA PHE A 85 -16.80 -2.86 -1.40
C PHE A 85 -17.60 -4.14 -1.71
N GLY A 86 -18.25 -4.72 -0.69
CA GLY A 86 -19.13 -5.88 -0.82
C GLY A 86 -18.51 -7.19 -0.33
N ALA A 87 -19.33 -8.26 -0.33
CA ALA A 87 -19.00 -9.54 0.33
C ALA A 87 -17.86 -10.35 -0.33
N ARG A 88 -17.37 -9.93 -1.50
CA ARG A 88 -16.27 -10.57 -2.24
C ARG A 88 -15.15 -9.59 -2.57
N ALA A 89 -15.11 -8.49 -1.85
CA ALA A 89 -14.08 -7.49 -2.03
C ALA A 89 -12.69 -8.07 -1.74
N THR A 90 -11.73 -7.56 -2.48
CA THR A 90 -10.33 -7.98 -2.50
C THR A 90 -9.42 -6.78 -2.29
N LEU A 91 -8.12 -7.04 -2.17
CA LEU A 91 -7.12 -5.98 -2.15
C LEU A 91 -7.17 -5.10 -3.42
N GLU A 92 -7.51 -5.69 -4.57
CA GLU A 92 -7.62 -4.98 -5.85
C GLU A 92 -8.71 -3.89 -5.79
N ASP A 93 -9.84 -4.16 -5.14
CA ASP A 93 -10.92 -3.19 -4.97
C ASP A 93 -10.47 -1.98 -4.15
N LEU A 94 -9.68 -2.21 -3.10
CA LEU A 94 -9.09 -1.14 -2.30
C LEU A 94 -8.07 -0.33 -3.12
N ILE A 95 -7.17 -1.00 -3.83
CA ILE A 95 -6.17 -0.35 -4.71
C ILE A 95 -6.89 0.51 -5.74
N PHE A 96 -7.86 -0.06 -6.44
CA PHE A 96 -8.63 0.61 -7.49
C PHE A 96 -9.40 1.81 -6.93
N HIS A 97 -10.07 1.65 -5.78
CA HIS A 97 -10.79 2.76 -5.14
C HIS A 97 -9.85 3.91 -4.81
N LEU A 98 -8.69 3.61 -4.21
CA LEU A 98 -7.69 4.63 -3.88
C LEU A 98 -7.11 5.25 -5.17
N TYR A 99 -6.91 4.46 -6.23
CA TYR A 99 -6.43 4.92 -7.54
C TYR A 99 -7.39 5.93 -8.18
N VAL A 100 -8.69 5.66 -8.11
CA VAL A 100 -9.71 6.50 -8.73
C VAL A 100 -10.01 7.74 -7.90
N ASN A 101 -10.01 7.64 -6.57
CA ASN A 101 -10.51 8.69 -5.68
C ASN A 101 -9.43 9.55 -5.02
N ASN A 102 -8.15 9.20 -5.17
CA ASN A 102 -7.06 10.03 -4.69
C ASN A 102 -6.36 10.69 -5.90
N GLU A 103 -6.57 11.98 -6.11
CA GLU A 103 -5.88 12.72 -7.18
C GLU A 103 -4.36 12.76 -6.99
N ARG A 104 -3.89 12.54 -5.76
CA ARG A 104 -2.47 12.47 -5.40
C ARG A 104 -1.90 11.06 -5.53
N PHE A 105 -2.70 10.13 -6.05
CA PHE A 105 -2.25 8.76 -6.27
C PHE A 105 -1.17 8.74 -7.34
N ASP A 106 0.03 8.36 -6.94
CA ASP A 106 1.08 7.93 -7.87
C ASP A 106 1.31 6.43 -7.75
N THR A 107 1.57 5.81 -8.90
CA THR A 107 1.98 4.41 -9.00
C THR A 107 3.23 4.14 -8.15
N MET A 108 4.08 5.15 -7.97
CA MET A 108 5.30 5.10 -7.16
C MET A 108 5.02 4.80 -5.69
N SER A 109 3.97 5.36 -5.08
CA SER A 109 3.61 5.06 -3.69
C SER A 109 3.37 3.57 -3.48
N TRP A 110 2.75 2.87 -4.44
CA TRP A 110 2.52 1.43 -4.34
C TRP A 110 3.77 0.59 -4.57
N LEU A 111 4.69 1.05 -5.41
CA LEU A 111 6.01 0.44 -5.53
C LEU A 111 6.80 0.58 -4.23
N ILE A 112 6.70 1.74 -3.58
CA ILE A 112 7.28 1.96 -2.25
C ILE A 112 6.64 1.01 -1.24
N VAL A 113 5.31 0.82 -1.25
CA VAL A 113 4.64 -0.19 -0.41
C VAL A 113 5.25 -1.57 -0.62
N ALA A 114 5.43 -1.99 -1.87
CA ALA A 114 6.03 -3.28 -2.20
C ALA A 114 7.48 -3.39 -1.67
N CYS A 115 8.29 -2.34 -1.83
CA CYS A 115 9.65 -2.31 -1.27
C CYS A 115 9.68 -2.31 0.26
N LEU A 116 8.73 -1.64 0.92
CA LEU A 116 8.62 -1.65 2.38
C LEU A 116 8.21 -3.03 2.89
N LEU A 117 7.30 -3.73 2.19
CA LEU A 117 6.99 -5.14 2.48
C LEU A 117 8.23 -6.02 2.37
N ASP A 118 9.03 -5.84 1.32
CA ASP A 118 10.27 -6.60 1.13
C ASP A 118 11.30 -6.33 2.23
N LYS A 119 11.43 -5.08 2.65
CA LYS A 119 12.24 -4.71 3.82
C LYS A 119 11.74 -5.36 5.11
N LEU A 120 10.43 -5.40 5.34
CA LEU A 120 9.86 -6.07 6.53
C LEU A 120 10.16 -7.57 6.52
N HIS A 121 10.03 -8.22 5.37
CA HIS A 121 10.36 -9.63 5.19
C HIS A 121 11.86 -9.89 5.44
N LEU A 122 12.74 -9.07 4.87
CA LEU A 122 14.17 -9.18 5.09
C LEU A 122 14.54 -8.97 6.56
N GLN A 123 13.96 -7.96 7.20
CA GLN A 123 14.20 -7.67 8.61
C GLN A 123 13.73 -8.81 9.52
N PHE A 124 12.57 -9.40 9.24
CA PHE A 124 12.11 -10.62 9.90
C PHE A 124 13.13 -11.75 9.81
N TYR A 125 13.64 -12.00 8.60
CA TYR A 125 14.62 -13.05 8.37
C TYR A 125 15.96 -12.79 9.08
N VAL A 126 16.44 -11.54 9.03
CA VAL A 126 17.66 -11.12 9.72
C VAL A 126 17.51 -11.30 11.22
N ASP A 127 16.42 -10.82 11.81
CA ASP A 127 16.19 -10.93 13.26
C ASP A 127 16.14 -12.39 13.70
N LYS A 128 15.43 -13.24 12.95
CA LYS A 128 15.37 -14.68 13.22
C LYS A 128 16.74 -15.36 13.16
N ARG A 129 17.59 -14.98 12.19
CA ARG A 129 18.96 -15.51 12.08
C ARG A 129 19.87 -15.02 13.20
N VAL A 130 19.76 -13.75 13.58
CA VAL A 130 20.51 -13.17 14.70
C VAL A 130 20.13 -13.86 16.01
N ASP A 131 18.84 -14.06 16.27
CA ASP A 131 18.34 -14.75 17.45
C ASP A 131 18.85 -16.21 17.50
N ALA A 132 18.81 -16.93 16.39
CA ALA A 132 19.35 -18.29 16.28
C ALA A 132 20.86 -18.36 16.55
N CYS A 133 21.62 -17.33 16.17
CA CYS A 133 23.05 -17.22 16.47
C CYS A 133 23.32 -16.84 17.93
N ALA A 134 22.55 -15.91 18.50
CA ALA A 134 22.67 -15.47 19.89
C ALA A 134 22.38 -16.63 20.87
N LEU A 135 21.42 -17.50 20.55
CA LEU A 135 21.12 -18.71 21.30
C LEU A 135 22.27 -19.73 21.31
N ARG A 136 23.20 -19.68 20.33
CA ARG A 136 24.34 -20.61 20.22
C ARG A 136 25.62 -20.09 20.90
N GLY A 137 25.67 -18.83 21.32
CA GLY A 137 26.88 -18.23 21.91
C GLY A 137 26.56 -17.23 23.01
N CYS A 138 26.72 -17.66 24.27
CA CYS A 138 26.90 -16.87 25.50
C CYS A 138 26.74 -15.34 25.42
N VAL A 139 25.52 -14.81 25.25
CA VAL A 139 25.21 -13.42 25.63
C VAL A 139 24.00 -13.42 26.56
N SER A 140 24.24 -12.94 27.78
CA SER A 140 23.28 -12.86 28.87
C SER A 140 22.01 -12.12 28.45
N SER A 141 20.89 -12.83 28.54
CA SER A 141 19.51 -12.37 28.74
C SER A 141 19.34 -10.85 28.97
N VAL A 142 19.16 -10.10 27.89
CA VAL A 142 18.18 -9.00 27.88
C VAL A 142 16.97 -9.61 27.21
N ALA A 143 15.82 -9.61 27.89
CA ALA A 143 14.57 -10.14 27.36
C ALA A 143 14.26 -9.46 26.01
N LEU A 144 14.68 -10.12 24.93
CA LEU A 144 14.33 -9.77 23.57
C LEU A 144 12.85 -10.08 23.45
N GLU A 145 12.03 -9.05 23.69
CA GLU A 145 10.67 -8.95 23.16
C GLU A 145 10.62 -9.70 21.82
N PRO A 146 9.78 -10.74 21.65
CA PRO A 146 9.83 -11.57 20.45
C PRO A 146 9.67 -10.67 19.24
N ASN A 147 10.80 -10.47 18.56
CA ASN A 147 10.99 -9.37 17.64
C ASN A 147 10.53 -9.73 16.23
N SER A 148 10.03 -10.95 16.05
CA SER A 148 9.56 -11.46 14.79
C SER A 148 8.41 -10.60 14.26
N CYS A 149 8.72 -9.85 13.21
CA CYS A 149 7.78 -9.10 12.40
C CYS A 149 6.91 -10.09 11.59
N MET A 150 6.07 -10.87 12.29
CA MET A 150 5.14 -11.78 11.63
C MET A 150 3.92 -11.01 11.14
N LEU A 151 3.63 -11.13 9.84
CA LEU A 151 2.40 -10.65 9.23
C LEU A 151 1.29 -11.69 9.45
N CYS A 152 0.16 -11.24 9.99
CA CYS A 152 -1.01 -12.09 10.15
C CYS A 152 -1.93 -11.95 8.92
N LYS A 153 -2.39 -13.07 8.38
CA LYS A 153 -3.25 -13.11 7.17
C LYS A 153 -4.56 -12.33 7.33
N HIS A 154 -5.04 -12.15 8.56
CA HIS A 154 -6.29 -11.45 8.85
C HIS A 154 -6.18 -9.91 8.88
N TYR A 155 -4.95 -9.39 8.78
CA TYR A 155 -4.65 -7.95 8.83
C TYR A 155 -3.79 -7.50 7.64
N MET A 156 -3.76 -8.28 6.55
CA MET A 156 -2.93 -7.97 5.38
C MET A 156 -3.39 -6.69 4.68
N ILE A 157 -4.70 -6.50 4.53
CA ILE A 157 -5.27 -5.30 3.92
C ILE A 157 -4.98 -4.09 4.79
N GLN A 158 -5.10 -4.25 6.11
CA GLN A 158 -4.72 -3.22 7.07
C GLN A 158 -3.24 -2.83 6.91
N THR A 159 -2.33 -3.80 6.94
CA THR A 159 -0.89 -3.55 6.80
C THR A 159 -0.57 -2.88 5.47
N VAL A 160 -1.16 -3.33 4.36
CA VAL A 160 -0.95 -2.72 3.05
C VAL A 160 -1.44 -1.27 3.03
N PHE A 161 -2.61 -0.99 3.61
CA PHE A 161 -3.12 0.38 3.73
C PHE A 161 -2.23 1.28 4.60
N THR A 162 -1.72 0.75 5.71
CA THR A 162 -0.81 1.48 6.60
C THR A 162 0.53 1.78 5.93
N LEU A 163 1.10 0.80 5.21
CA LEU A 163 2.30 1.01 4.40
C LEU A 163 2.06 2.02 3.28
N TYR A 164 0.88 1.99 2.67
CA TYR A 164 0.48 2.99 1.68
C TYR A 164 0.46 4.38 2.30
N SER A 165 -0.14 4.54 3.49
CA SER A 165 -0.09 5.81 4.23
C SER A 165 1.34 6.25 4.57
N LEU A 166 2.24 5.32 4.85
CA LEU A 166 3.66 5.63 5.08
C LEU A 166 4.33 6.10 3.79
N ALA A 167 4.07 5.44 2.66
CA ALA A 167 4.66 5.81 1.37
C ALA A 167 4.43 7.29 1.03
N PHE A 168 3.22 7.83 1.23
CA PHE A 168 2.95 9.26 1.02
C PHE A 168 3.83 10.19 1.87
N LYS A 169 4.16 9.79 3.10
CA LYS A 169 4.94 10.63 4.02
C LYS A 169 6.41 10.72 3.62
N TRP A 170 6.91 9.72 2.89
CA TRP A 170 8.33 9.62 2.51
C TRP A 170 8.58 9.92 1.04
N HIS A 171 7.58 9.71 0.18
CA HIS A 171 7.71 9.91 -1.26
C HIS A 171 7.45 11.34 -1.71
N LEU A 172 6.48 12.01 -1.09
CA LEU A 172 6.01 13.32 -1.53
C LEU A 172 6.69 14.46 -0.78
N ASP A 173 6.92 15.56 -1.48
CA ASP A 173 7.49 16.80 -0.91
C ASP A 173 6.54 17.51 0.07
N TYR A 174 5.30 17.03 0.22
CA TYR A 174 4.30 17.59 1.12
C TYR A 174 3.68 16.54 2.02
N CYS A 175 3.34 16.93 3.24
CA CYS A 175 2.75 16.05 4.23
C CYS A 175 1.30 15.69 3.86
N VAL A 176 1.04 14.40 3.60
CA VAL A 176 -0.33 13.86 3.52
C VAL A 176 -0.68 13.21 4.86
N PRO A 177 -1.67 13.75 5.60
CA PRO A 177 -2.06 13.15 6.87
C PRO A 177 -2.82 11.84 6.64
N THR A 178 -2.58 10.84 7.49
CA THR A 178 -3.29 9.56 7.46
C THR A 178 -4.81 9.73 7.53
N SER A 179 -5.28 10.76 8.25
CA SER A 179 -6.70 11.11 8.33
C SER A 179 -7.32 11.44 6.96
N TYR A 180 -6.57 12.08 6.06
CA TYR A 180 -7.04 12.35 4.70
C TYR A 180 -7.26 11.04 3.93
N LEU A 181 -6.30 10.12 3.95
CA LEU A 181 -6.43 8.83 3.26
C LEU A 181 -7.61 8.01 3.79
N VAL A 182 -7.84 8.02 5.10
CA VAL A 182 -8.99 7.34 5.71
C VAL A 182 -10.31 8.00 5.31
N THR A 183 -10.35 9.33 5.11
CA THR A 183 -11.58 10.01 4.66
C THR A 183 -11.96 9.70 3.21
N ILE A 184 -11.01 9.26 2.38
CA ILE A 184 -11.28 8.80 1.01
C ILE A 184 -11.99 7.44 1.02
N LEU A 185 -11.80 6.63 2.06
CA LEU A 185 -12.43 5.32 2.16
C LEU A 185 -13.96 5.46 2.32
N PRO A 186 -14.75 4.61 1.64
CA PRO A 186 -16.22 4.69 1.61
C PRO A 186 -16.87 4.13 2.88
N HIS A 187 -16.36 4.50 4.05
CA HIS A 187 -16.85 4.08 5.37
C HIS A 187 -17.65 5.19 6.04
N THR A 188 -18.46 4.81 7.03
CA THR A 188 -19.12 5.80 7.90
C THR A 188 -18.09 6.56 8.74
N LYS A 189 -18.40 7.79 9.16
CA LYS A 189 -17.49 8.61 10.00
C LYS A 189 -17.07 7.89 11.30
N ALA A 190 -17.96 7.09 11.88
CA ALA A 190 -17.66 6.30 13.07
C ALA A 190 -16.61 5.21 12.77
N GLN A 191 -16.79 4.46 11.68
CA GLN A 191 -15.81 3.47 11.23
C GLN A 191 -14.49 4.12 10.85
N GLN A 192 -14.50 5.23 10.11
CA GLN A 192 -13.28 5.98 9.75
C GLN A 192 -12.43 6.35 10.97
N ARG A 193 -13.03 6.71 12.11
CA ARG A 193 -12.26 6.96 13.35
C ARG A 193 -11.57 5.71 13.87
N VAL A 194 -12.25 4.56 13.80
CA VAL A 194 -11.68 3.27 14.20
C VAL A 194 -10.54 2.88 13.25
N LEU A 195 -10.74 3.00 11.93
CA LEU A 195 -9.71 2.74 10.92
C LEU A 195 -8.50 3.64 11.13
N LEU A 196 -8.71 4.93 11.42
CA LEU A 196 -7.64 5.88 11.66
C LEU A 196 -6.82 5.51 12.90
N ALA A 197 -7.49 5.19 14.02
CA ALA A 197 -6.81 4.77 15.24
C ALA A 197 -6.00 3.47 15.01
N ALA A 198 -6.57 2.52 14.27
CA ALA A 198 -5.89 1.28 13.90
C ALA A 198 -4.65 1.52 13.04
N THR A 199 -4.80 2.35 12.00
CA THR A 199 -3.72 2.71 11.08
C THR A 199 -2.58 3.39 11.84
N ILE A 200 -2.87 4.34 12.73
CA ILE A 200 -1.84 5.04 13.53
C ILE A 200 -1.10 4.07 14.47
N ALA A 201 -1.83 3.17 15.14
CA ALA A 201 -1.22 2.19 16.04
C ALA A 201 -0.28 1.24 15.29
N GLU A 202 -0.73 0.71 14.15
CA GLU A 202 0.07 -0.15 13.29
C GLU A 202 1.25 0.60 12.67
N GLU A 203 1.06 1.85 12.25
CA GLU A 203 2.12 2.68 11.66
C GLU A 203 3.33 2.78 12.60
N VAL A 204 3.09 3.08 13.88
CA VAL A 204 4.15 3.16 14.90
C VAL A 204 4.87 1.81 15.07
N ALA A 205 4.14 0.70 15.01
CA ALA A 205 4.74 -0.63 15.11
C ALA A 205 5.59 -0.96 13.88
N LEU A 206 5.09 -0.71 12.67
CA LEU A 206 5.82 -0.92 11.42
C LEU A 206 7.07 -0.06 11.35
N LEU A 207 7.00 1.21 11.76
CA LEU A 207 8.17 2.11 11.82
C LEU A 207 9.24 1.57 12.77
N LYS A 208 8.86 1.10 13.96
CA LYS A 208 9.80 0.48 14.90
C LYS A 208 10.45 -0.77 14.31
N LYS A 209 9.70 -1.62 13.60
CA LYS A 209 10.23 -2.81 12.94
C LYS A 209 11.16 -2.48 11.79
N LEU A 210 10.84 -1.45 11.00
CA LEU A 210 11.72 -0.93 9.96
C LEU A 210 12.92 -0.14 10.51
N LYS A 211 13.08 -0.02 11.84
CA LYS A 211 14.10 0.82 12.49
C LYS A 211 14.08 2.26 11.94
N PHE A 212 12.88 2.76 11.63
CA PHE A 212 12.63 4.06 11.00
C PHE A 212 13.29 4.27 9.63
N ASN A 213 13.77 3.20 8.98
CA ASN A 213 14.35 3.25 7.63
C ASN A 213 13.31 2.93 6.54
N CYS A 214 12.48 3.92 6.23
CA CYS A 214 11.49 3.86 5.16
C CYS A 214 12.00 4.38 3.81
N PHE A 215 13.28 4.75 3.71
CA PHE A 215 13.87 5.27 2.47
C PHE A 215 13.91 4.18 1.39
N VAL A 216 13.41 4.47 0.19
CA VAL A 216 13.41 3.53 -0.94
C VAL A 216 14.10 4.19 -2.13
N THR A 217 15.07 3.50 -2.72
CA THR A 217 15.77 3.97 -3.92
C THR A 217 15.06 3.48 -5.18
N LEU A 218 15.26 4.20 -6.30
CA LEU A 218 14.77 3.76 -7.60
C LEU A 218 15.34 2.39 -7.99
N GLU A 219 16.60 2.10 -7.64
CA GLU A 219 17.22 0.80 -7.89
C GLU A 219 16.49 -0.34 -7.15
N GLN A 220 16.02 -0.11 -5.93
CA GLN A 220 15.24 -1.10 -5.18
C GLN A 220 13.89 -1.37 -5.87
N ILE A 221 13.26 -0.33 -6.39
CA ILE A 221 12.01 -0.43 -7.15
C ILE A 221 12.24 -1.24 -8.43
N THR A 222 13.25 -0.88 -9.24
CA THR A 222 13.56 -1.60 -10.49
C THR A 222 13.88 -3.07 -10.25
N LYS A 223 14.71 -3.38 -9.23
CA LYS A 223 15.01 -4.77 -8.88
C LYS A 223 13.76 -5.54 -8.46
N LEU A 224 12.87 -4.91 -7.69
CA LEU A 224 11.64 -5.54 -7.25
C LEU A 224 10.68 -5.79 -8.42
N THR A 225 10.52 -4.82 -9.33
CA THR A 225 9.70 -5.02 -10.53
C THR A 225 10.28 -6.09 -11.44
N ASP A 226 11.59 -6.11 -11.65
CA ASP A 226 12.25 -7.11 -12.51
C ASP A 226 12.16 -8.53 -11.96
N ASN A 227 12.15 -8.69 -10.63
CA ASN A 227 12.07 -9.99 -9.98
C ASN A 227 10.65 -10.57 -9.96
N PHE A 228 9.62 -9.72 -9.88
CA PHE A 228 8.24 -10.16 -9.63
C PHE A 228 7.28 -9.92 -10.79
N LEU A 229 7.60 -9.02 -11.72
CA LEU A 229 6.82 -8.80 -12.95
C LEU A 229 7.47 -9.50 -14.13
N THR A 230 6.65 -9.90 -15.09
CA THR A 230 7.14 -10.35 -16.40
C THR A 230 7.67 -9.16 -17.20
N ARG A 231 8.47 -9.41 -18.24
CA ARG A 231 9.03 -8.34 -19.08
C ARG A 231 7.95 -7.48 -19.72
N ASP A 232 6.84 -8.09 -20.15
CA ASP A 232 5.73 -7.38 -20.79
C ASP A 232 4.98 -6.51 -19.76
N GLU A 233 4.66 -7.06 -18.58
CA GLU A 233 4.05 -6.30 -17.48
C GLU A 233 4.95 -5.14 -17.03
N SER A 234 6.25 -5.37 -16.86
CA SER A 234 7.21 -4.35 -16.43
C SER A 234 7.33 -3.23 -17.47
N HIS A 235 7.41 -3.57 -18.76
CA HIS A 235 7.50 -2.58 -19.82
C HIS A 235 6.24 -1.71 -19.92
N ASP A 236 5.06 -2.30 -19.83
CA ASP A 236 3.79 -1.56 -19.87
C ASP A 236 3.59 -0.71 -18.60
N PHE A 237 4.04 -1.21 -17.46
CA PHE A 237 3.98 -0.51 -16.19
C PHE A 237 4.95 0.68 -16.13
N MET A 238 6.20 0.50 -16.59
CA MET A 238 7.22 1.55 -16.64
C MET A 238 6.88 2.66 -17.62
N LYS A 239 6.18 2.35 -18.72
CA LYS A 239 5.61 3.37 -19.63
C LYS A 239 4.56 4.25 -18.98
N THR A 240 3.94 3.78 -17.89
CA THR A 240 2.90 4.52 -17.18
C THR A 240 3.48 5.38 -16.05
N LEU A 241 4.77 5.20 -15.74
CA LEU A 241 5.52 5.95 -14.72
C LEU A 241 6.29 7.16 -15.29
N LEU A 242 6.56 7.18 -16.60
CA LEU A 242 7.27 8.24 -17.34
C LEU A 242 6.29 9.10 -18.14
#